data_AF-A0A3R9CTT7-F1
#
_entry.id   AF-A0A3R9CTT7-F1
#
_cell.length_a   1.000
_cell.length_b   1.000
_cell.length_c   1.000
_cell.angle_alpha   90.00
_cell.angle_beta   90.00
_cell.angle_gamma   90.00
#
_symmetry.space_group_name_H-M   'P 1'
#
loop_
_entity.id
_entity.type
_entity.pdbx_description
1 polymer ?
#
loop_
_entity_poly.entity_id
_entity_poly.type
_entity_poly.pdbx_seq_one_letter_code
_entity_poly.pdbx_strand_id
1 'polypeptide(L)'
;MNQKIKVLLIDTIGWITSICIIFFFFTLWLYSYNQIDNPLKEAWSLMVSILSALATIGAAIIAASLFNDWRDSQTGLNRSELARNTQTSLYKLVSYLDYYHKYVMTQKHLWNSKNFPEISKNLIDQAEKIPNECEERRSIFRNECEELYKQFLIDLKIYEKTFDSDLNLDLDRIRHYRGCIGGMLRDLSQSKSAFELNAMTNHLKNSEKLFNKEILDIVTSEMSQYINLKVK
;
A
#
# COMPACT_ATOMS: atom_id res chain seq x y z
N MET A 1 20.99 -15.24 7.63
CA MET A 1 20.73 -15.29 9.09
C MET A 1 21.19 -13.99 9.70
N ASN A 2 20.24 -13.21 10.24
CA ASN A 2 20.47 -11.91 10.87
C ASN A 2 21.61 -12.04 11.91
N GLN A 3 22.60 -11.13 11.89
CA GLN A 3 23.76 -11.20 12.80
C GLN A 3 23.30 -11.24 14.27
N LYS A 4 22.20 -10.56 14.58
CA LYS A 4 21.57 -10.56 15.90
C LYS A 4 21.14 -11.96 16.38
N ILE A 5 20.55 -12.76 15.48
CA ILE A 5 20.12 -14.14 15.80
C ILE A 5 21.34 -15.04 16.07
N LYS A 6 22.43 -14.85 15.32
CA LYS A 6 23.67 -15.60 15.55
C LYS A 6 24.25 -15.33 16.94
N VAL A 7 24.32 -14.05 17.30
CA VAL A 7 24.81 -13.61 18.61
C VAL A 7 23.90 -14.15 19.71
N LEU A 8 22.59 -14.02 19.57
CA LEU A 8 21.63 -14.54 20.56
C LEU A 8 21.74 -16.05 20.76
N LEU A 9 21.94 -16.84 19.70
CA LEU A 9 22.18 -18.29 19.80
C LEU A 9 23.45 -18.61 20.59
N ILE A 10 24.56 -17.95 20.22
CA ILE A 10 25.87 -18.17 20.86
C ILE A 10 25.81 -17.76 22.33
N ASP A 11 25.23 -16.60 22.63
CA ASP A 11 25.10 -16.09 23.99
C ASP A 11 24.23 -17.00 24.85
N THR A 12 23.06 -17.42 24.34
CA THR A 12 22.14 -18.30 25.09
C THR A 12 22.80 -19.65 25.41
N ILE A 13 23.47 -20.26 24.43
CA ILE A 13 24.20 -21.53 24.65
C ILE A 13 25.35 -21.32 25.65
N GLY A 14 26.13 -20.25 25.48
CA GLY A 14 27.25 -19.91 26.37
C GLY A 14 26.81 -19.70 27.81
N TRP A 15 25.71 -18.97 28.04
CA TRP A 15 25.12 -18.77 29.36
C TRP A 15 24.64 -20.08 30.00
N ILE A 16 23.93 -20.92 29.24
CA ILE A 16 23.47 -22.22 29.73
C ILE A 16 24.66 -23.10 30.13
N THR A 17 25.67 -23.20 29.26
CA THR A 17 26.88 -23.99 29.55
C THR A 17 27.61 -23.45 30.78
N SER A 18 27.76 -22.13 30.91
CA SER A 18 28.42 -21.51 32.06
C SER A 18 27.68 -21.80 33.37
N ILE A 19 26.35 -21.66 33.39
CA ILE A 19 25.52 -21.96 34.57
C ILE A 19 25.62 -23.45 34.93
N CYS A 20 25.57 -24.35 33.94
CA CYS A 20 25.70 -25.79 34.17
C CYS A 20 27.05 -26.17 34.77
N ILE A 21 28.16 -25.55 34.32
CA ILE A 21 29.50 -25.79 34.87
C ILE A 21 29.57 -25.34 36.33
N ILE A 22 29.10 -24.12 36.64
CA ILE A 22 29.10 -23.59 38.00
C ILE A 22 28.24 -24.46 38.92
N PHE A 23 27.04 -24.82 38.47
CA PHE A 23 26.13 -25.67 39.22
C PHE A 23 26.73 -27.06 39.49
N PHE A 24 27.38 -27.67 38.49
CA PHE A 24 28.04 -28.97 38.64
C PHE A 24 29.13 -28.95 39.71
N PHE A 25 30.06 -27.99 39.65
CA PHE A 25 31.14 -27.91 40.65
C PHE A 25 30.61 -27.57 42.05
N PHE A 26 29.61 -26.69 42.14
CA PHE A 26 28.98 -26.36 43.42
C PHE A 26 28.28 -27.58 44.06
N THR A 27 27.50 -28.33 43.29
CA THR A 27 26.82 -29.55 43.77
C THR A 27 27.80 -30.66 44.12
N LEU A 28 28.82 -30.88 43.29
CA LEU A 28 29.87 -31.86 43.57
C LEU A 28 30.59 -31.54 44.90
N TRP A 29 30.95 -30.28 45.11
CA TRP A 29 31.57 -29.82 46.35
C TRP A 29 30.65 -30.05 47.56
N LEU A 30 29.38 -29.65 47.47
CA LEU A 30 28.40 -29.80 48.55
C LEU A 30 28.11 -31.26 48.90
N TYR A 31 28.00 -32.15 47.91
CA TYR A 31 27.79 -33.58 48.12
C TYR A 31 29.03 -34.29 48.67
N SER A 32 30.23 -33.85 48.26
CA SER A 32 31.48 -34.37 48.81
C SER A 32 31.66 -33.99 50.27
N TYR A 33 31.29 -32.75 50.64
CA TYR A 33 31.35 -32.28 52.03
C TYR A 33 30.36 -33.01 52.95
N ASN A 34 29.16 -33.30 52.45
CA ASN A 34 28.11 -33.99 53.21
C ASN A 34 28.22 -35.54 53.21
N GLN A 35 29.31 -36.10 52.68
CA GLN A 35 29.57 -37.55 52.64
C GLN A 35 28.45 -38.38 51.98
N ILE A 36 27.82 -37.86 50.92
CA ILE A 36 26.86 -38.63 50.13
C ILE A 36 27.59 -39.77 49.40
N ASP A 37 27.00 -40.97 49.37
CA ASP A 37 27.51 -42.09 48.60
C ASP A 37 27.55 -41.77 47.09
N ASN A 38 28.72 -41.88 46.47
CA ASN A 38 28.95 -41.60 45.05
C ASN A 38 28.58 -40.15 44.61
N PRO A 39 29.19 -39.11 45.21
CA PRO A 39 28.78 -37.71 45.01
C PRO A 39 28.89 -37.23 43.56
N LEU A 40 29.84 -37.79 42.79
CA LEU A 40 30.02 -37.50 41.37
C LEU A 40 28.83 -37.96 40.52
N LYS A 41 28.28 -39.16 40.80
CA LYS A 41 27.13 -39.71 40.06
C LYS A 41 25.89 -38.84 40.28
N GLU A 42 25.64 -38.45 41.52
CA GLU A 42 24.49 -37.63 41.90
C GLU A 42 24.59 -36.21 41.32
N ALA A 43 25.78 -35.59 41.36
CA ALA A 43 26.02 -34.28 40.75
C ALA A 43 25.79 -34.30 39.21
N TRP A 44 26.21 -35.35 38.52
CA TRP A 44 25.95 -35.54 37.10
C TRP A 44 24.45 -35.70 36.79
N SER A 45 23.73 -36.49 37.59
CA SER A 45 22.29 -36.70 37.41
C SER A 45 21.53 -35.37 37.53
N LEU A 46 21.82 -34.58 38.56
CA LEU A 46 21.22 -33.26 38.75
C LEU A 46 21.61 -32.27 37.66
N MET A 47 22.87 -32.29 37.23
CA MET A 47 23.34 -31.45 36.14
C MET A 47 22.56 -31.72 34.86
N VAL A 48 22.30 -32.99 34.50
CA VAL A 48 21.49 -33.35 33.33
C VAL A 48 20.05 -32.85 33.47
N SER A 49 19.44 -32.97 34.65
CA SER A 49 18.10 -32.45 34.90
C SER A 49 18.03 -30.93 34.74
N ILE A 50 18.98 -30.18 35.31
CA ILE A 50 19.03 -28.71 35.18
C ILE A 50 19.38 -28.29 33.76
N LEU A 51 20.33 -28.95 33.10
CA LEU A 51 20.66 -28.69 31.71
C LEU A 51 19.43 -28.85 30.82
N SER A 52 18.60 -29.87 31.07
CA SER A 52 17.36 -30.08 30.32
C SER A 52 16.36 -28.93 30.54
N ALA A 53 16.20 -28.47 31.78
CA ALA A 53 15.35 -27.33 32.10
C ALA A 53 15.87 -26.02 31.45
N LEU A 54 17.17 -25.74 31.58
CA LEU A 54 17.82 -24.56 31.01
C LEU A 54 17.81 -24.59 29.48
N ALA A 55 18.03 -25.75 28.86
CA ALA A 55 17.93 -25.92 27.41
C ALA A 55 16.51 -25.62 26.91
N THR A 56 15.48 -26.04 27.64
CA THR A 56 14.07 -25.74 27.32
C THR A 56 13.79 -24.23 27.41
N ILE A 57 14.27 -23.57 28.46
CA ILE A 57 14.15 -22.12 28.63
C ILE A 57 14.90 -21.39 27.50
N GLY A 58 16.13 -21.80 27.19
CA GLY A 58 16.92 -21.26 26.10
C GLY A 58 16.24 -21.39 24.75
N ALA A 59 15.68 -22.57 24.45
CA ALA A 59 14.92 -22.80 23.24
C ALA A 59 13.68 -21.89 23.15
N ALA A 60 12.97 -21.69 24.27
CA ALA A 60 11.82 -20.78 24.32
C ALA A 60 12.23 -19.31 24.08
N ILE A 61 13.35 -18.84 24.64
CA ILE A 61 13.89 -17.49 24.40
C ILE A 61 14.24 -17.30 22.92
N ILE A 62 14.95 -18.26 22.33
CA ILE A 62 15.32 -18.23 20.91
C ILE A 62 14.05 -18.22 20.04
N ALA A 63 13.07 -19.08 20.33
CA ALA A 63 11.82 -19.16 19.60
C ALA A 63 11.02 -17.85 19.68
N ALA A 64 10.93 -17.23 20.85
CA ALA A 64 10.26 -15.95 21.04
C ALA A 64 10.95 -14.83 20.23
N SER A 65 12.29 -14.79 20.23
CA SER A 65 13.04 -13.82 19.42
C SER A 65 12.83 -14.02 17.92
N LEU A 66 12.83 -15.28 17.45
CA LEU A 66 12.59 -15.60 16.04
C LEU A 66 11.16 -15.24 15.62
N PHE A 67 10.17 -15.49 16.49
CA PHE A 67 8.79 -15.14 16.23
C PHE A 67 8.60 -13.63 16.09
N ASN A 68 9.22 -12.83 16.95
CA ASN A 68 9.14 -11.37 16.86
C ASN A 68 9.79 -10.84 15.57
N ASP A 69 10.98 -11.33 15.20
CA ASP A 69 11.66 -10.95 13.95
C ASP A 69 10.82 -11.32 12.71
N TRP A 70 10.25 -12.53 12.70
CA TRP A 70 9.33 -12.96 11.65
C TRP A 70 8.08 -12.08 11.58
N ARG A 71 7.45 -11.79 12.73
CA ARG A 71 6.25 -10.97 12.80
C ARG A 71 6.51 -9.57 12.27
N ASP A 72 7.60 -8.94 12.67
CA ASP A 72 7.95 -7.59 12.24
C ASP A 72 8.25 -7.54 10.73
N SER A 73 8.99 -8.53 10.22
CA SER A 73 9.21 -8.69 8.78
C SER A 73 7.88 -8.85 8.03
N GLN A 74 6.95 -9.64 8.57
CA GLN A 74 5.71 -9.94 7.88
C GLN A 74 4.70 -8.79 7.94
N THR A 75 4.67 -8.04 9.03
CA THR A 75 3.92 -6.77 9.10
C THR A 75 4.45 -5.77 8.07
N GLY A 76 5.77 -5.68 7.88
CA GLY A 76 6.38 -4.85 6.84
C GLY A 76 5.96 -5.25 5.42
N LEU A 77 5.98 -6.55 5.11
CA LEU A 77 5.55 -7.09 3.82
C LEU A 77 4.05 -6.83 3.57
N ASN A 78 3.19 -7.12 4.55
CA ASN A 78 1.76 -6.86 4.46
C ASN A 78 1.47 -5.37 4.21
N ARG A 79 2.22 -4.47 4.87
CA ARG A 79 2.08 -3.02 4.66
C ARG A 79 2.49 -2.59 3.27
N SER A 80 3.61 -3.12 2.77
CA SER A 80 4.07 -2.86 1.41
C SER A 80 3.05 -3.32 0.36
N GLU A 81 2.47 -4.51 0.55
CA GLU A 81 1.48 -5.07 -0.35
C GLU A 81 0.18 -4.25 -0.37
N LEU A 82 -0.37 -3.92 0.80
CA LEU A 82 -1.58 -3.11 0.89
C LEU A 82 -1.36 -1.68 0.35
N ALA A 83 -0.19 -1.08 0.62
CA ALA A 83 0.18 0.21 0.04
C ALA A 83 0.24 0.14 -1.49
N ARG A 84 0.86 -0.92 -2.04
CA ARG A 84 0.94 -1.17 -3.49
C ARG A 84 -0.43 -1.34 -4.11
N ASN A 85 -1.32 -2.11 -3.48
CA ASN A 85 -2.67 -2.33 -3.99
C ASN A 85 -3.47 -1.03 -4.05
N THR A 86 -3.43 -0.24 -2.96
CA THR A 86 -4.08 1.08 -2.88
C THR A 86 -3.54 2.05 -3.93
N GLN A 87 -2.20 2.12 -4.08
CA GLN A 87 -1.59 2.98 -5.10
C GLN A 87 -1.95 2.52 -6.52
N THR A 88 -1.99 1.20 -6.75
CA THR A 88 -2.32 0.62 -8.06
C THR A 88 -3.77 0.91 -8.46
N SER A 89 -4.73 0.77 -7.54
CA SER A 89 -6.13 1.10 -7.84
C SER A 89 -6.34 2.59 -8.06
N LEU A 90 -5.65 3.45 -7.32
CA LEU A 90 -5.63 4.89 -7.61
C LEU A 90 -5.07 5.18 -9.01
N TYR A 91 -3.92 4.61 -9.39
CA TYR A 91 -3.34 4.86 -10.71
C TYR A 91 -4.21 4.35 -11.86
N LYS A 92 -4.95 3.25 -11.67
CA LYS A 92 -5.95 2.81 -12.65
C LYS A 92 -7.05 3.88 -12.83
N LEU A 93 -7.57 4.41 -11.73
CA LEU A 93 -8.56 5.49 -11.76
C LEU A 93 -8.00 6.77 -12.41
N VAL A 94 -6.80 7.20 -12.03
CA VAL A 94 -6.11 8.38 -12.60
C VAL A 94 -5.93 8.22 -14.10
N SER A 95 -5.40 7.08 -14.54
CA SER A 95 -5.17 6.80 -15.97
C SER A 95 -6.47 6.87 -16.78
N TYR A 96 -7.57 6.39 -16.19
CA TYR A 96 -8.89 6.45 -16.80
C TYR A 96 -9.44 7.87 -16.90
N LEU A 97 -9.33 8.65 -15.82
CA LEU A 97 -9.72 10.06 -15.79
C LEU A 97 -8.90 10.89 -16.79
N ASP A 98 -7.59 10.68 -16.85
CA ASP A 98 -6.68 11.38 -17.77
C ASP A 98 -6.98 11.04 -19.23
N TYR A 99 -7.30 9.78 -19.53
CA TYR A 99 -7.74 9.37 -20.86
C TYR A 99 -8.98 10.17 -21.28
N TYR A 100 -10.01 10.21 -20.42
CA TYR A 100 -11.24 10.93 -20.73
C TYR A 100 -11.08 12.44 -20.75
N HIS A 101 -10.24 13.01 -19.89
CA HIS A 101 -9.85 14.42 -19.96
C HIS A 101 -9.30 14.74 -21.35
N LYS A 102 -8.26 14.01 -21.79
CA LYS A 102 -7.63 14.22 -23.10
C LYS A 102 -8.62 14.01 -24.25
N TYR A 103 -9.50 13.02 -24.12
CA TYR A 103 -10.57 12.77 -25.08
C TYR A 103 -11.49 13.98 -25.21
N VAL A 104 -12.11 14.45 -24.11
CA VAL A 104 -13.07 15.57 -24.19
C VAL A 104 -12.43 16.87 -24.65
N MET A 105 -11.16 17.10 -24.30
CA MET A 105 -10.42 18.26 -24.79
C MET A 105 -10.18 18.17 -26.29
N THR A 106 -9.79 17.00 -26.81
CA THR A 106 -9.64 16.77 -28.25
C THR A 106 -10.96 16.99 -28.99
N GLN A 107 -12.06 16.41 -28.50
CA GLN A 107 -13.38 16.57 -29.11
C GLN A 107 -13.84 18.01 -29.11
N LYS A 108 -13.62 18.74 -28.01
CA LYS A 108 -13.89 20.17 -27.94
C LYS A 108 -13.11 20.94 -29.01
N HIS A 109 -11.82 20.66 -29.17
CA HIS A 109 -10.99 21.33 -30.19
C HIS A 109 -11.53 21.09 -31.59
N LEU A 110 -11.90 19.85 -31.94
CA LEU A 110 -12.52 19.52 -33.21
C LEU A 110 -13.87 20.25 -33.40
N TRP A 111 -14.72 20.21 -32.38
CA TRP A 111 -16.03 20.86 -32.39
C TRP A 111 -15.94 22.37 -32.61
N ASN A 112 -15.05 23.05 -31.90
CA ASN A 112 -14.83 24.48 -32.06
C ASN A 112 -14.22 24.81 -33.42
N SER A 113 -13.43 23.89 -33.97
CA SER A 113 -12.74 24.13 -35.24
C SER A 113 -13.70 24.16 -36.41
N LYS A 114 -14.76 23.34 -36.43
CA LYS A 114 -15.64 23.16 -37.60
C LYS A 114 -16.23 24.44 -38.23
N ASN A 115 -16.23 25.56 -37.50
CA ASN A 115 -16.75 26.84 -37.94
C ASN A 115 -15.70 27.77 -38.59
N PHE A 116 -14.42 27.37 -38.69
CA PHE A 116 -13.42 28.18 -39.38
C PHE A 116 -13.57 28.12 -40.91
N PRO A 117 -13.30 29.24 -41.62
CA PRO A 117 -13.26 29.24 -43.08
C PRO A 117 -12.14 28.32 -43.59
N GLU A 118 -12.36 27.68 -44.74
CA GLU A 118 -11.40 26.79 -45.44
C GLU A 118 -11.11 25.43 -44.77
N ILE A 119 -11.97 24.95 -43.88
CA ILE A 119 -11.83 23.62 -43.29
C ILE A 119 -12.19 22.48 -44.25
N SER A 120 -11.45 21.37 -44.14
CA SER A 120 -11.71 20.16 -44.92
C SER A 120 -13.06 19.53 -44.55
N LYS A 121 -13.78 19.02 -45.56
CA LYS A 121 -15.06 18.32 -45.36
C LYS A 121 -14.94 17.15 -44.37
N ASN A 122 -13.81 16.44 -44.39
CA ASN A 122 -13.53 15.35 -43.45
C ASN A 122 -13.55 15.81 -41.98
N LEU A 123 -12.99 16.98 -41.66
CA LEU A 123 -13.05 17.52 -40.29
C LEU A 123 -14.47 17.90 -39.86
N ILE A 124 -15.27 18.44 -40.79
CA ILE A 124 -16.68 18.73 -40.55
C ILE A 124 -17.44 17.42 -40.28
N ASP A 125 -17.26 16.42 -41.15
CA ASP A 125 -17.89 15.10 -41.02
C ASP A 125 -17.50 14.40 -39.69
N GLN A 126 -16.27 14.61 -39.20
CA GLN A 126 -15.84 14.14 -37.89
C GLN A 126 -16.51 14.93 -36.75
N ALA A 127 -16.55 16.26 -36.85
CA ALA A 127 -17.15 17.12 -35.84
C ALA A 127 -18.66 16.86 -35.69
N GLU A 128 -19.35 16.51 -36.76
CA GLU A 128 -20.78 16.18 -36.75
C GLU A 128 -21.10 14.86 -36.03
N LYS A 129 -20.12 13.95 -35.89
CA LYS A 129 -20.30 12.68 -35.15
C LYS A 129 -20.11 12.84 -33.64
N ILE A 130 -19.40 13.89 -33.22
CA ILE A 130 -19.04 14.15 -31.81
C ILE A 130 -20.25 14.07 -30.87
N PRO A 131 -21.43 14.65 -31.18
CA PRO A 131 -22.54 14.62 -30.25
C PRO A 131 -22.98 13.20 -29.88
N ASN A 132 -23.09 12.32 -30.88
CA ASN A 132 -23.49 10.92 -30.70
C ASN A 132 -22.40 10.13 -29.98
N GLU A 133 -21.14 10.30 -30.37
CA GLU A 133 -20.00 9.62 -29.73
C GLU A 133 -19.86 10.01 -28.26
N CYS A 134 -20.06 11.29 -27.93
CA CYS A 134 -19.98 11.77 -26.56
C CYS A 134 -21.14 11.26 -25.70
N GLU A 135 -22.35 11.12 -26.25
CA GLU A 135 -23.48 10.56 -25.52
C GLU A 135 -23.26 9.08 -25.18
N GLU A 136 -22.79 8.28 -26.15
CA GLU A 136 -22.44 6.88 -25.92
C GLU A 136 -21.35 6.74 -24.84
N ARG A 137 -20.24 7.47 -25.03
CA ARG A 137 -19.09 7.43 -24.12
C ARG A 137 -19.40 7.95 -22.73
N ARG A 138 -20.38 8.84 -22.56
CA ARG A 138 -20.80 9.34 -21.24
C ARG A 138 -21.32 8.22 -20.35
N SER A 139 -22.08 7.29 -20.92
CA SER A 139 -22.61 6.14 -20.17
C SER A 139 -21.49 5.18 -19.75
N ILE A 140 -20.58 4.88 -20.67
CA ILE A 140 -19.40 4.03 -20.45
C ILE A 140 -18.50 4.65 -19.36
N PHE A 141 -18.14 5.92 -19.54
CA PHE A 141 -17.33 6.68 -18.58
C PHE A 141 -17.91 6.63 -17.18
N ARG A 142 -19.23 6.89 -17.04
CA ARG A 142 -19.89 6.92 -15.74
C ARG A 142 -19.78 5.57 -15.03
N ASN A 143 -20.04 4.48 -15.73
CA ASN A 143 -20.08 3.15 -15.14
C ASN A 143 -18.67 2.66 -14.76
N GLU A 144 -17.73 2.72 -15.71
CA GLU A 144 -16.36 2.26 -15.47
C GLU A 144 -15.62 3.12 -14.43
N CYS A 145 -15.81 4.45 -14.45
CA CYS A 145 -15.21 5.33 -13.45
C CYS A 145 -15.78 5.06 -12.05
N GLU A 146 -17.06 4.72 -11.92
CA GLU A 146 -17.67 4.38 -10.62
C GLU A 146 -17.08 3.08 -10.08
N GLU A 147 -16.87 2.05 -10.91
CA GLU A 147 -16.26 0.79 -10.49
C GLU A 147 -14.80 0.98 -10.06
N LEU A 148 -14.01 1.74 -10.83
CA LEU A 148 -12.64 2.08 -10.45
C LEU A 148 -12.57 2.88 -9.14
N TYR A 149 -13.50 3.82 -8.95
CA TYR A 149 -13.60 4.60 -7.72
C TYR A 149 -13.96 3.75 -6.51
N LYS A 150 -14.94 2.83 -6.63
CA LYS A 150 -15.28 1.88 -5.57
C LYS A 150 -14.11 0.99 -5.19
N GLN A 151 -13.38 0.46 -6.19
CA GLN A 151 -12.21 -0.37 -5.94
C GLN A 151 -11.15 0.41 -5.15
N PHE A 152 -10.84 1.64 -5.56
CA PHE A 152 -9.91 2.51 -4.82
C PHE A 152 -10.38 2.76 -3.37
N LEU A 153 -11.66 3.06 -3.15
CA LEU A 153 -12.19 3.26 -1.80
C LEU A 153 -12.10 2.01 -0.92
N ILE A 154 -12.30 0.82 -1.50
CA ILE A 154 -12.17 -0.44 -0.78
C ILE A 154 -10.71 -0.63 -0.35
N ASP A 155 -9.77 -0.50 -1.29
CA ASP A 155 -8.35 -0.69 -1.00
C ASP A 155 -7.84 0.32 0.03
N LEU A 156 -8.25 1.58 -0.10
CA LEU A 156 -7.94 2.66 0.84
C LEU A 156 -8.45 2.32 2.25
N LYS A 157 -9.72 1.93 2.39
CA LYS A 157 -10.30 1.58 3.70
C LYS A 157 -9.64 0.36 4.33
N ILE A 158 -9.26 -0.63 3.53
CA ILE A 158 -8.52 -1.80 4.02
C ILE A 158 -7.17 -1.36 4.57
N TYR A 159 -6.44 -0.52 3.83
CA TYR A 159 -5.16 0.03 4.28
C TYR A 159 -5.31 0.82 5.58
N GLU A 160 -6.23 1.80 5.61
CA GLU A 160 -6.45 2.68 6.77
C GLU A 160 -6.83 1.90 8.03
N LYS A 161 -7.75 0.93 7.92
CA LYS A 161 -8.15 0.09 9.05
C LYS A 161 -7.05 -0.85 9.52
N THR A 162 -6.21 -1.35 8.61
CA THR A 162 -5.16 -2.31 8.97
C THR A 162 -4.03 -1.65 9.74
N PHE A 163 -3.74 -0.38 9.45
CA PHE A 163 -2.62 0.36 10.04
C PHE A 163 -3.03 1.49 10.98
N ASP A 164 -4.32 1.58 11.33
CA ASP A 164 -4.89 2.65 12.16
C ASP A 164 -4.44 4.04 11.69
N SER A 165 -4.49 4.24 10.36
CA SER A 165 -4.06 5.47 9.70
C SER A 165 -5.26 6.17 9.07
N ASP A 166 -5.27 7.50 9.07
CA ASP A 166 -6.24 8.32 8.35
C ASP A 166 -5.48 9.25 7.41
N LEU A 167 -5.66 9.06 6.10
CA LEU A 167 -5.01 9.89 5.09
C LEU A 167 -5.69 11.27 4.94
N ASN A 168 -6.84 11.48 5.58
CA ASN A 168 -7.63 12.71 5.56
C ASN A 168 -7.85 13.25 4.14
N LEU A 169 -8.22 12.35 3.22
CA LEU A 169 -8.42 12.67 1.81
C LEU A 169 -9.78 13.37 1.59
N ASP A 170 -9.77 14.48 0.86
CA ASP A 170 -11.00 15.11 0.36
C ASP A 170 -11.55 14.34 -0.85
N LEU A 171 -12.22 13.21 -0.59
CA LEU A 171 -12.77 12.33 -1.62
C LEU A 171 -13.79 13.02 -2.55
N ASP A 172 -14.35 14.16 -2.15
CA ASP A 172 -15.23 14.93 -3.03
C ASP A 172 -14.48 15.55 -4.20
N ARG A 173 -13.14 15.70 -4.13
CA ARG A 173 -12.32 16.09 -5.29
C ARG A 173 -12.38 15.09 -6.43
N ILE A 174 -12.39 13.80 -6.13
CA ILE A 174 -12.53 12.75 -7.14
C ILE A 174 -13.90 12.86 -7.83
N ARG A 175 -14.96 13.01 -7.02
CA ARG A 175 -16.33 13.17 -7.53
C ARG A 175 -16.48 14.43 -8.37
N HIS A 176 -15.87 15.54 -7.95
CA HIS A 176 -15.91 16.80 -8.65
C HIS A 176 -15.18 16.72 -10.00
N TYR A 177 -13.96 16.17 -10.03
CA TYR A 177 -13.20 16.00 -11.27
C TYR A 177 -13.93 15.09 -12.27
N ARG A 178 -14.44 13.95 -11.78
CA ARG A 178 -15.32 13.06 -12.55
C ARG A 178 -16.55 13.81 -13.08
N GLY A 179 -17.17 14.63 -12.25
CA GLY A 179 -18.33 15.44 -12.60
C GLY A 179 -18.02 16.44 -13.72
N CYS A 180 -16.86 17.09 -13.70
CA CYS A 180 -16.41 18.00 -14.76
C CYS A 180 -16.19 17.27 -16.09
N ILE A 181 -15.56 16.09 -16.08
CA ILE A 181 -15.40 15.26 -17.30
C ILE A 181 -16.78 14.86 -17.86
N GLY A 182 -17.65 14.32 -17.00
CA GLY A 182 -18.99 13.88 -17.39
C GLY A 182 -19.89 15.04 -17.86
N GLY A 183 -19.72 16.22 -17.28
CA GLY A 183 -20.40 17.43 -17.72
C GLY A 183 -19.88 17.94 -19.06
N MET A 184 -18.58 17.82 -19.34
CA MET A 184 -18.02 18.14 -20.65
C MET A 184 -18.52 17.19 -21.74
N LEU A 185 -18.60 15.89 -21.46
CA LEU A 185 -19.21 14.90 -22.37
C LEU A 185 -20.67 15.25 -22.69
N ARG A 186 -21.46 15.61 -21.67
CA ARG A 186 -22.85 16.06 -21.86
C ARG A 186 -22.94 17.33 -22.68
N ASP A 187 -22.10 18.32 -22.39
CA ASP A 187 -22.17 19.61 -23.06
C ASP A 187 -21.77 19.48 -24.55
N LEU A 188 -20.82 18.59 -24.87
CA LEU A 188 -20.50 18.19 -26.25
C LEU A 188 -21.65 17.40 -26.91
N SER A 189 -22.29 16.47 -26.19
CA SER A 189 -23.44 15.71 -26.73
C SER A 189 -24.64 16.60 -27.06
N GLN A 190 -24.82 17.68 -26.31
CA GLN A 190 -25.84 18.69 -26.54
C GLN A 190 -25.43 19.75 -27.57
N SER A 191 -24.28 19.60 -28.23
CA SER A 191 -23.82 20.53 -29.27
C SER A 191 -23.72 21.97 -28.77
N LYS A 192 -23.35 22.17 -27.50
CA LYS A 192 -23.29 23.51 -26.88
C LYS A 192 -22.32 24.45 -27.60
N SER A 193 -22.52 25.74 -27.35
CA SER A 193 -21.71 26.80 -27.95
C SER A 193 -20.25 26.74 -27.48
N ALA A 194 -19.34 27.27 -28.29
CA ALA A 194 -17.92 27.37 -27.93
C ALA A 194 -17.69 28.14 -26.62
N PHE A 195 -18.54 29.14 -26.34
CA PHE A 195 -18.50 29.91 -25.09
C PHE A 195 -18.79 29.01 -23.87
N GLU A 196 -19.86 28.22 -23.91
CA GLU A 196 -20.22 27.31 -22.81
C GLU A 196 -19.16 26.22 -22.60
N LEU A 197 -18.64 25.64 -23.69
CA LEU A 197 -17.57 24.65 -23.63
C LEU A 197 -16.26 25.23 -23.05
N ASN A 198 -15.97 26.51 -23.33
CA ASN A 198 -14.82 27.20 -22.75
C ASN A 198 -14.98 27.45 -21.25
N ALA A 199 -16.17 27.82 -20.78
CA ALA A 199 -16.45 27.94 -19.36
C ALA A 199 -16.22 26.61 -18.62
N MET A 200 -16.74 25.50 -19.18
CA MET A 200 -16.57 24.17 -18.60
C MET A 200 -15.12 23.68 -18.60
N THR A 201 -14.32 24.09 -19.59
CA THR A 201 -12.88 23.78 -19.65
C THR A 201 -12.12 24.32 -18.44
N ASN A 202 -12.47 25.52 -17.97
CA ASN A 202 -11.80 26.12 -16.82
C ASN A 202 -12.13 25.35 -15.53
N HIS A 203 -13.38 24.92 -15.37
CA HIS A 203 -13.77 24.05 -14.26
C HIS A 203 -13.03 22.71 -14.31
N LEU A 204 -12.95 22.08 -15.48
CA LEU A 204 -12.23 20.82 -15.68
C LEU A 204 -10.75 20.93 -15.27
N LYS A 205 -10.03 21.93 -15.78
CA LYS A 205 -8.62 22.16 -15.43
C LYS A 205 -8.40 22.43 -13.95
N ASN A 206 -9.29 23.22 -13.32
CA ASN A 206 -9.19 23.48 -11.90
C ASN A 206 -9.45 22.22 -11.06
N SER A 207 -10.45 21.42 -11.46
CA SER A 207 -10.78 20.16 -10.78
C SER A 207 -9.67 19.11 -10.89
N GLU A 208 -9.00 19.02 -12.04
CA GLU A 208 -7.81 18.18 -12.23
C GLU A 208 -6.68 18.59 -11.28
N LYS A 209 -6.38 19.90 -11.22
CA LYS A 209 -5.34 20.44 -10.34
C LYS A 209 -5.59 20.11 -8.87
N LEU A 210 -6.84 20.28 -8.41
CA LEU A 210 -7.23 19.96 -7.03
C LEU A 210 -7.18 18.45 -6.77
N PHE A 211 -7.65 17.63 -7.69
CA PHE A 211 -7.55 16.17 -7.61
C PHE A 211 -6.09 15.72 -7.48
N ASN A 212 -5.18 16.25 -8.30
CA ASN A 212 -3.78 15.89 -8.24
C ASN A 212 -3.18 16.27 -6.87
N LYS A 213 -3.39 17.51 -6.44
CA LYS A 213 -2.81 18.03 -5.20
C LYS A 213 -3.37 17.34 -3.94
N GLU A 214 -4.68 17.14 -3.88
CA GLU A 214 -5.39 16.75 -2.65
C GLU A 214 -5.64 15.25 -2.56
N ILE A 215 -5.40 14.50 -3.65
CA ILE A 215 -5.58 13.04 -3.67
C ILE A 215 -4.32 12.35 -4.17
N LEU A 216 -3.92 12.62 -5.42
CA LEU A 216 -2.86 11.87 -6.09
C LEU A 216 -1.51 12.00 -5.36
N ASP A 217 -1.12 13.24 -5.06
CA ASP A 217 0.16 13.54 -4.43
C ASP A 217 0.22 12.96 -3.01
N ILE A 218 -0.88 13.06 -2.24
CA ILE A 218 -0.95 12.56 -0.87
C ILE A 218 -0.83 11.03 -0.85
N VAL A 219 -1.66 10.33 -1.60
CA VAL A 219 -1.64 8.86 -1.63
C VAL A 219 -0.31 8.37 -2.19
N THR A 220 0.22 9.01 -3.24
CA THR A 220 1.52 8.62 -3.80
C THR A 220 2.64 8.82 -2.79
N SER A 221 2.68 9.97 -2.11
CA SER A 221 3.69 10.27 -1.09
C SER A 221 3.64 9.29 0.08
N GLU A 222 2.45 8.95 0.59
CA GLU A 222 2.33 8.02 1.70
C GLU A 222 2.68 6.59 1.28
N MET A 223 2.08 6.08 0.20
CA MET A 223 2.24 4.67 -0.19
C MET A 223 3.67 4.37 -0.66
N SER A 224 4.34 5.30 -1.34
CA SER A 224 5.70 5.09 -1.83
C SER A 224 6.74 4.89 -0.73
N GLN A 225 6.47 5.32 0.51
CA GLN A 225 7.35 5.05 1.66
C GLN A 225 7.45 3.55 1.98
N TYR A 226 6.37 2.79 1.73
CA TYR A 226 6.29 1.37 2.06
C TYR A 226 6.59 0.45 0.87
N ILE A 227 6.45 0.95 -0.35
CA ILE A 227 6.72 0.19 -1.59
C ILE A 227 8.21 0.18 -1.91
N ASN A 228 8.90 1.30 -1.69
CA ASN A 228 10.34 1.45 -1.95
C ASN A 228 11.20 1.11 -0.74
N LEU A 229 10.74 0.25 0.16
CA LEU A 229 11.58 -0.30 1.21
C LEU A 229 12.70 -1.11 0.56
N LYS A 230 13.82 -0.46 0.26
CA LYS A 230 15.11 -1.15 0.11
C LYS A 230 15.27 -1.93 1.40
N VAL A 231 15.05 -3.23 1.33
CA VAL A 231 15.43 -4.18 2.37
C VAL A 231 16.93 -3.95 2.58
N LYS A 232 17.27 -3.19 3.63
CA LYS A 232 18.65 -2.96 4.08
C LYS A 232 19.04 -4.09 5.00
#